data_AF-A0A0M3RJV4-F1
#
_entry.id   AF-A0A0M3RJV4-F1
#
_cell.length_a   1.000
_cell.length_b   1.000
_cell.length_c   1.000
_cell.angle_alpha   90.00
_cell.angle_beta   90.00
_cell.angle_gamma   90.00
#
_symmetry.space_group_name_H-M   'P 1'
#
loop_
_entity.id
_entity.type
_entity.pdbx_description
1 polymer ?
#
loop_
_entity_poly.entity_id
_entity_poly.type
_entity_poly.pdbx_seq_one_letter_code
_entity_poly.pdbx_strand_id
1 'polypeptide(L)'
;MVLTSLFDGRLAPLTYSIGFLSAPPKRVARAVRWLYFRWPDAWRRVAVLDGGLEEALLQLQPLGGLLHPRVLVASTALNGWSAVFYGRIYGLGGRGLSVRLARALRVPGYFVAAAPPALDPEHFPGFRQFYVLGPQTGRDHVRAVWVGEEEDVGRWHFGTDGEVQPYEDVEAYRRRRRTDRFTERMLVDYAAAVGLRPWEDSFYRPPFHLITSLRPGRDRFQRTLAQVRTEMKLDE
;
A
#
# COMPACT_ATOMS: atom_id res chain seq x y z
N MET A 1 -11.02 18.45 2.71
CA MET A 1 -10.16 17.62 1.83
C MET A 1 -9.43 16.61 2.70
N VAL A 2 -9.48 15.33 2.33
CA VAL A 2 -8.68 14.27 2.95
C VAL A 2 -7.25 14.45 2.45
N LEU A 3 -6.29 14.64 3.36
CA LEU A 3 -4.87 14.84 3.04
C LEU A 3 -4.19 13.53 2.57
N THR A 4 -4.72 12.39 2.98
CA THR A 4 -4.19 11.06 2.66
C THR A 4 -5.03 10.34 1.63
N SER A 5 -5.37 11.03 0.54
CA SER A 5 -6.09 10.45 -0.58
C SER A 5 -5.46 10.84 -1.91
N LEU A 6 -5.37 9.89 -2.83
CA LEU A 6 -4.92 10.11 -4.21
C LEU A 6 -6.15 10.17 -5.13
N PHE A 7 -6.15 11.09 -6.10
CA PHE A 7 -7.27 11.34 -7.02
C PHE A 7 -8.59 11.63 -6.29
N ASP A 8 -8.53 12.37 -5.18
CA ASP A 8 -9.67 12.70 -4.32
C ASP A 8 -10.50 11.48 -3.88
N GLY A 9 -9.86 10.31 -3.81
CA GLY A 9 -10.49 9.07 -3.37
C GLY A 9 -11.31 8.36 -4.46
N ARG A 10 -11.32 8.86 -5.70
CA ARG A 10 -12.01 8.22 -6.84
C ARG A 10 -11.53 6.79 -7.11
N LEU A 11 -10.27 6.51 -6.80
CA LEU A 11 -9.68 5.17 -6.93
C LEU A 11 -9.66 4.37 -5.62
N ALA A 12 -10.19 4.89 -4.51
CA ALA A 12 -10.30 4.11 -3.29
C ALA A 12 -11.11 2.82 -3.54
N PRO A 13 -10.68 1.66 -3.00
CA PRO A 13 -9.58 1.47 -2.04
C PRO A 13 -8.21 1.13 -2.65
N LEU A 14 -8.02 1.19 -3.98
CA LEU A 14 -6.75 0.83 -4.64
C LEU A 14 -5.55 1.64 -4.15
N THR A 15 -5.80 2.86 -3.68
CA THR A 15 -4.79 3.82 -3.24
C THR A 15 -4.63 3.88 -1.72
N TYR A 16 -5.35 3.05 -0.95
CA TYR A 16 -5.25 3.03 0.51
C TYR A 16 -3.91 2.55 1.02
N SER A 17 -3.18 1.72 0.26
CA SER A 17 -1.91 1.19 0.71
C SER A 17 -0.86 1.16 -0.40
N ILE A 18 0.34 1.66 -0.08
CA ILE A 18 1.43 1.84 -1.03
C ILE A 18 2.74 1.40 -0.38
N GLY A 19 3.45 0.50 -1.07
CA GLY A 19 4.81 0.12 -0.70
C GLY A 19 5.84 0.96 -1.45
N PHE A 20 6.93 1.32 -0.79
CA PHE A 20 8.06 2.02 -1.39
C PHE A 20 9.33 1.23 -1.16
N LEU A 21 10.14 1.03 -2.19
CA LEU A 21 11.37 0.25 -2.12
C LEU A 21 12.52 1.02 -2.74
N SER A 22 13.68 1.00 -2.08
CA SER A 22 14.92 1.60 -2.59
C SER A 22 15.56 0.70 -3.65
N ALA A 23 14.86 0.52 -4.77
CA ALA A 23 15.31 -0.19 -5.94
C ALA A 23 14.58 0.34 -7.19
N PRO A 24 15.21 0.29 -8.38
CA PRO A 24 14.55 0.68 -9.63
C PRO A 24 13.36 -0.23 -10.00
N PRO A 25 12.33 0.27 -10.73
CA PRO A 25 11.09 -0.47 -11.00
C PRO A 25 11.30 -1.82 -11.67
N LYS A 26 12.22 -1.89 -12.66
CA LYS A 26 12.57 -3.15 -13.34
C LYS A 26 13.07 -4.22 -12.36
N ARG A 27 13.87 -3.82 -11.36
CA ARG A 27 14.40 -4.73 -10.33
C ARG A 27 13.28 -5.19 -9.39
N VAL A 28 12.39 -4.29 -9.00
CA VAL A 28 11.23 -4.60 -8.16
C VAL A 28 10.23 -5.50 -8.88
N ALA A 29 9.86 -5.18 -10.13
CA ALA A 29 8.97 -5.98 -10.96
C ALA A 29 9.49 -7.41 -11.15
N ARG A 30 10.80 -7.58 -11.36
CA ARG A 30 11.44 -8.90 -11.41
C ARG A 30 11.35 -9.66 -10.08
N ALA A 31 11.47 -8.98 -8.94
CA ALA A 31 11.32 -9.59 -7.62
C ALA A 31 9.86 -9.98 -7.31
N VAL A 32 8.89 -9.15 -7.69
CA VAL A 32 7.46 -9.50 -7.64
C VAL A 32 7.19 -10.76 -8.46
N ARG A 33 7.74 -10.80 -9.68
CA ARG A 33 7.65 -11.97 -10.56
C ARG A 33 8.26 -13.22 -9.91
N TRP A 34 9.39 -13.08 -9.22
CA TRP A 34 10.02 -14.22 -8.56
C TRP A 34 9.24 -14.71 -7.33
N LEU A 35 8.74 -13.79 -6.50
CA LEU A 35 8.08 -14.10 -5.22
C LEU A 35 6.78 -14.87 -5.40
N TYR A 36 5.93 -14.46 -6.33
CA TYR A 36 4.62 -15.07 -6.54
C TYR A 36 4.63 -16.22 -7.54
N PHE A 37 5.68 -16.36 -8.36
CA PHE A 37 5.63 -17.22 -9.54
C PHE A 37 6.86 -18.12 -9.67
N ARG A 38 7.33 -18.69 -8.55
CA ARG A 38 8.51 -19.61 -8.40
C ARG A 38 8.60 -20.76 -9.43
N TRP A 39 7.57 -21.05 -10.22
CA TRP A 39 7.49 -22.17 -11.16
C TRP A 39 7.44 -21.72 -12.63
N PRO A 40 8.14 -22.37 -13.59
CA PRO A 40 8.41 -21.90 -14.95
C PRO A 40 7.23 -21.58 -15.87
N ASP A 41 6.00 -21.97 -15.55
CA ASP A 41 4.91 -22.00 -16.54
C ASP A 41 4.53 -20.64 -17.15
N ALA A 42 4.20 -20.72 -18.44
CA ALA A 42 4.00 -19.67 -19.44
C ALA A 42 2.83 -18.68 -19.21
N TRP A 43 2.20 -18.68 -18.04
CA TRP A 43 0.97 -17.93 -17.77
C TRP A 43 1.22 -16.56 -17.13
N ARG A 44 2.07 -15.74 -17.75
CA ARG A 44 2.63 -14.52 -17.14
C ARG A 44 2.58 -13.33 -18.08
N ARG A 45 2.20 -12.16 -17.58
CA ARG A 45 2.33 -10.91 -18.33
C ARG A 45 2.97 -9.83 -17.45
N VAL A 46 4.11 -9.31 -17.91
CA VAL A 46 4.59 -8.00 -17.50
C VAL A 46 4.25 -7.07 -18.64
N ALA A 47 3.31 -6.16 -18.41
CA ALA A 47 3.01 -5.09 -19.35
C ALA A 47 3.72 -3.82 -18.89
N VAL A 48 4.25 -3.07 -19.86
CA VAL A 48 4.77 -1.72 -19.64
C VAL A 48 3.70 -0.75 -20.10
N LEU A 49 3.37 0.22 -19.25
CA LEU A 49 2.36 1.23 -19.51
C LEU A 49 3.02 2.61 -19.43
N ASP A 50 2.84 3.43 -20.46
CA ASP A 50 3.46 4.76 -20.59
C ASP A 50 2.45 5.92 -20.40
N GLY A 51 1.22 5.61 -19.99
CA GLY A 51 0.12 6.57 -19.75
C GLY A 51 0.17 7.25 -18.38
N GLY A 52 -1.00 7.69 -17.88
CA GLY A 52 -1.12 8.28 -16.53
C GLY A 52 -1.15 7.24 -15.41
N LEU A 53 -0.84 7.64 -14.17
CA LEU A 53 -0.94 6.75 -13.02
C LEU A 53 -2.38 6.27 -12.79
N GLU A 54 -3.37 7.16 -12.94
CA GLU A 54 -4.80 6.82 -12.80
C GLU A 54 -5.20 5.67 -13.73
N GLU A 55 -4.86 5.78 -15.02
CA GLU A 55 -5.13 4.74 -16.02
C GLU A 55 -4.39 3.43 -15.70
N ALA A 56 -3.14 3.52 -15.25
CA ALA A 56 -2.34 2.36 -14.88
C ALA A 56 -2.88 1.63 -13.64
N LEU A 57 -3.38 2.37 -12.65
CA LEU A 57 -4.04 1.81 -11.46
C LEU A 57 -5.34 1.09 -11.82
N LEU A 58 -6.11 1.60 -12.77
CA LEU A 58 -7.33 0.92 -13.24
C LEU A 58 -7.03 -0.46 -13.85
N GLN A 59 -5.84 -0.69 -14.38
CA GLN A 59 -5.40 -2.00 -14.89
C GLN A 59 -5.16 -3.05 -13.78
N LEU A 60 -5.16 -2.64 -12.50
CA LEU A 60 -5.15 -3.57 -11.36
C LEU A 60 -6.48 -4.32 -11.21
N GLN A 61 -7.53 -3.92 -11.93
CA GLN A 61 -8.80 -4.64 -11.93
C GLN A 61 -8.75 -5.93 -12.77
N PRO A 62 -9.55 -6.96 -12.41
CA PRO A 62 -10.35 -7.04 -11.19
C PRO A 62 -9.50 -7.22 -9.93
N LEU A 63 -9.98 -6.67 -8.82
CA LEU A 63 -9.37 -6.81 -7.50
C LEU A 63 -9.59 -8.23 -7.01
N GLY A 64 -8.54 -8.84 -6.46
CA GLY A 64 -8.55 -10.28 -6.23
C GLY A 64 -7.94 -10.74 -4.91
N GLY A 65 -8.16 -12.02 -4.63
CA GLY A 65 -7.52 -12.76 -3.54
C GLY A 65 -6.02 -13.01 -3.75
N LEU A 66 -5.37 -13.60 -2.75
CA LEU A 66 -3.91 -13.87 -2.73
C LEU A 66 -3.40 -14.71 -3.91
N LEU A 67 -4.26 -15.52 -4.53
CA LEU A 67 -3.90 -16.50 -5.54
C LEU A 67 -3.63 -15.89 -6.94
N HIS A 68 -4.12 -14.69 -7.21
CA HIS A 68 -3.97 -14.02 -8.51
C HIS A 68 -3.50 -12.58 -8.30
N PRO A 69 -2.25 -12.38 -7.84
CA PRO A 69 -1.77 -11.04 -7.50
C PRO A 69 -1.67 -10.19 -8.77
N ARG A 70 -2.27 -9.00 -8.71
CA ARG A 70 -2.08 -7.92 -9.69
C ARG A 70 -1.28 -6.83 -9.00
N VAL A 71 -0.10 -6.55 -9.50
CA VAL A 71 0.84 -5.61 -8.88
C VAL A 71 1.26 -4.59 -9.92
N LEU A 72 1.20 -3.32 -9.57
CA LEU A 72 1.71 -2.23 -10.38
C LEU A 72 2.95 -1.67 -9.70
N VAL A 73 4.04 -1.51 -10.46
CA VAL A 73 5.29 -0.92 -9.99
C VAL A 73 5.58 0.34 -10.78
N ALA A 74 5.75 1.47 -10.08
CA ALA A 74 6.02 2.78 -10.66
C ALA A 74 7.41 3.28 -10.25
N SER A 75 8.06 4.08 -11.10
CA SER A 75 9.13 4.97 -10.62
C SER A 75 8.53 6.06 -9.75
N THR A 76 9.34 6.63 -8.85
CA THR A 76 8.96 7.85 -8.13
C THR A 76 9.86 9.02 -8.51
N ALA A 77 9.53 10.23 -8.06
CA ALA A 77 10.39 11.40 -8.17
C ALA A 77 11.66 11.28 -7.30
N LEU A 78 11.67 10.36 -6.33
CA LEU A 78 12.85 10.04 -5.54
C LEU A 78 13.72 9.04 -6.32
N ASN A 79 14.87 9.51 -6.79
CA ASN A 79 15.75 8.72 -7.65
C ASN A 79 16.12 7.37 -7.02
N GLY A 80 15.96 6.29 -7.80
CA GLY A 80 16.27 4.93 -7.36
C GLY A 80 15.17 4.26 -6.53
N TRP A 81 14.05 4.93 -6.29
CA TRP A 81 12.90 4.36 -5.57
C TRP A 81 11.77 3.94 -6.50
N SER A 82 11.05 2.91 -6.08
CA SER A 82 9.83 2.44 -6.72
C SER A 82 8.66 2.44 -5.76
N ALA A 83 7.49 2.79 -6.27
CA ALA A 83 6.23 2.56 -5.60
C ALA A 83 5.60 1.24 -6.06
N VAL A 84 4.89 0.56 -5.17
CA VAL A 84 4.23 -0.73 -5.39
C VAL A 84 2.78 -0.62 -4.94
N PHE A 85 1.87 -0.75 -5.90
CA PHE A 85 0.42 -0.83 -5.67
C PHE A 85 -0.03 -2.27 -5.84
N TYR A 86 -1.00 -2.70 -5.03
CA TYR A 86 -1.48 -4.07 -5.01
C TYR A 86 -2.99 -4.12 -5.21
N GLY A 87 -3.44 -4.82 -6.28
CA GLY A 87 -4.85 -5.00 -6.64
C GLY A 87 -5.60 -5.98 -5.74
N ARG A 88 -5.55 -5.76 -4.43
CA ARG A 88 -6.30 -6.53 -3.43
C ARG A 88 -7.67 -5.94 -3.21
N ILE A 89 -8.59 -6.84 -2.88
CA ILE A 89 -9.91 -6.45 -2.38
C ILE A 89 -9.72 -5.60 -1.12
N TYR A 90 -10.51 -4.53 -1.01
CA TYR A 90 -10.52 -3.57 0.10
C TYR A 90 -9.21 -2.80 0.32
N GLY A 91 -8.26 -2.85 -0.62
CA GLY A 91 -6.97 -2.16 -0.48
C GLY A 91 -6.04 -2.76 0.58
N LEU A 92 -6.36 -3.95 1.10
CA LEU A 92 -5.68 -4.61 2.21
C LEU A 92 -4.57 -5.56 1.73
N GLY A 93 -3.45 -5.57 2.45
CA GLY A 93 -2.37 -6.57 2.26
C GLY A 93 -1.15 -6.10 1.48
N GLY A 94 -1.09 -4.82 1.07
CA GLY A 94 0.12 -4.22 0.51
C GLY A 94 1.33 -4.31 1.45
N ARG A 95 1.11 -4.33 2.76
CA ARG A 95 2.17 -4.44 3.79
C ARG A 95 3.00 -5.71 3.63
N GLY A 96 2.33 -6.87 3.59
CA GLY A 96 3.01 -8.17 3.53
C GLY A 96 3.82 -8.35 2.25
N LEU A 97 3.33 -7.82 1.12
CA LEU A 97 4.08 -7.79 -0.12
C LEU A 97 5.33 -6.90 0.00
N SER A 98 5.18 -5.68 0.52
CA SER A 98 6.27 -4.72 0.69
C SER A 98 7.39 -5.27 1.56
N VAL A 99 7.05 -5.89 2.70
CA VAL A 99 8.01 -6.57 3.61
C VAL A 99 8.78 -7.67 2.87
N ARG A 100 8.07 -8.55 2.16
CA ARG A 100 8.70 -9.67 1.43
C ARG A 100 9.64 -9.17 0.33
N LEU A 101 9.26 -8.11 -0.38
CA LEU A 101 10.10 -7.52 -1.43
C LEU A 101 11.33 -6.83 -0.86
N ALA A 102 11.19 -6.01 0.19
CA ALA A 102 12.32 -5.37 0.88
C ALA A 102 13.35 -6.41 1.34
N ARG A 103 12.86 -7.52 1.93
CA ARG A 103 13.71 -8.65 2.35
C ARG A 103 14.37 -9.36 1.18
N ALA A 104 13.60 -9.73 0.15
CA ALA A 104 14.12 -10.47 -1.01
C ALA A 104 15.16 -9.66 -1.81
N LEU A 105 14.96 -8.34 -1.91
CA LEU A 105 15.88 -7.45 -2.59
C LEU A 105 17.05 -7.00 -1.72
N ARG A 106 16.95 -7.19 -0.39
CA ARG A 106 17.88 -6.68 0.63
C ARG A 106 18.06 -5.18 0.52
N VAL A 107 16.95 -4.45 0.41
CA VAL A 107 16.92 -2.99 0.31
C VAL A 107 16.02 -2.37 1.37
N PRO A 108 16.30 -1.14 1.82
CA PRO A 108 15.36 -0.37 2.61
C PRO A 108 14.04 -0.14 1.87
N GLY A 109 12.98 0.07 2.64
CA GLY A 109 11.67 0.41 2.09
C GLY A 109 10.78 1.10 3.11
N TYR A 110 9.62 1.52 2.66
CA TYR A 110 8.55 2.03 3.51
C TYR A 110 7.24 1.40 3.12
N PHE A 111 6.30 1.32 4.05
CA PHE A 111 4.91 1.03 3.74
C PHE A 111 4.03 2.08 4.39
N VAL A 112 3.19 2.69 3.57
CA VAL A 112 2.29 3.77 3.95
C VAL A 112 0.88 3.33 3.62
N ALA A 113 -0.03 3.48 4.58
CA ALA A 113 -1.43 3.20 4.33
C ALA A 113 -2.35 4.14 5.10
N ALA A 114 -3.46 4.52 4.47
CA ALA A 114 -4.52 5.31 5.07
C ALA A 114 -5.88 4.88 4.48
N ALA A 115 -6.82 4.58 5.35
CA ALA A 115 -8.23 4.43 5.05
C ALA A 115 -9.03 5.31 6.04
N PRO A 116 -10.09 5.99 5.57
CA PRO A 116 -10.95 6.77 6.45
C PRO A 116 -11.62 5.87 7.51
N PRO A 117 -12.18 6.44 8.59
CA PRO A 117 -13.06 5.71 9.49
C PRO A 117 -14.15 4.96 8.73
N ALA A 118 -14.40 3.72 9.10
CA ALA A 118 -15.32 2.86 8.37
C ALA A 118 -16.78 3.16 8.72
N LEU A 119 -17.67 3.08 7.73
CA LEU A 119 -19.11 2.98 7.98
C LEU A 119 -19.50 1.59 8.51
N ASP A 120 -18.70 0.58 8.19
CA ASP A 120 -18.82 -0.81 8.66
C ASP A 120 -17.43 -1.29 9.13
N PRO A 121 -17.05 -1.00 10.39
CA PRO A 121 -15.73 -1.36 10.91
C PRO A 121 -15.49 -2.87 11.01
N GLU A 122 -16.55 -3.68 11.08
CA GLU A 122 -16.47 -5.15 11.16
C GLU A 122 -15.89 -5.73 9.87
N HIS A 123 -16.25 -5.15 8.72
CA HIS A 123 -15.78 -5.62 7.43
C HIS A 123 -14.65 -4.77 6.85
N PHE A 124 -14.62 -3.46 7.13
CA PHE A 124 -13.80 -2.47 6.43
C PHE A 124 -13.11 -1.47 7.35
N PRO A 125 -12.38 -1.89 8.39
CA PRO A 125 -11.86 -1.00 9.43
C PRO A 125 -11.01 0.15 8.87
N GLY A 126 -11.20 1.35 9.41
CA GLY A 126 -10.35 2.50 9.13
C GLY A 126 -8.96 2.32 9.73
N PHE A 127 -7.92 2.84 9.06
CA PHE A 127 -6.54 2.71 9.55
C PHE A 127 -5.62 3.81 9.04
N ARG A 128 -4.53 4.04 9.77
CA ARG A 128 -3.34 4.76 9.32
C ARG A 128 -2.11 3.97 9.76
N GLN A 129 -1.18 3.78 8.84
CA GLN A 129 -0.01 2.93 9.04
C GLN A 129 1.21 3.56 8.39
N PHE A 130 2.31 3.62 9.14
CA PHE A 130 3.63 3.98 8.63
C PHE A 130 4.66 2.97 9.14
N TYR A 131 5.34 2.32 8.20
CA TYR A 131 6.32 1.28 8.48
C TYR A 131 7.63 1.61 7.79
N VAL A 132 8.72 1.54 8.53
CA VAL A 132 10.09 1.55 8.03
C VAL A 132 10.53 0.11 7.83
N LEU A 133 10.79 -0.27 6.59
CA LEU A 133 11.20 -1.61 6.20
C LEU A 133 12.72 -1.64 6.02
N GLY A 134 13.36 -2.70 6.48
CA GLY A 134 14.80 -2.83 6.30
C GLY A 134 15.27 -4.26 6.52
N PRO A 135 16.24 -4.75 5.73
CA PRO A 135 16.81 -6.08 5.92
C PRO A 135 17.63 -6.23 7.21
N GLN A 136 17.86 -5.15 7.97
CA GLN A 136 18.86 -5.07 9.03
C GLN A 136 18.42 -5.71 10.36
N THR A 137 17.13 -5.87 10.64
CA THR A 137 16.66 -6.21 11.99
C THR A 137 16.37 -7.70 12.21
N GLY A 138 16.42 -8.52 11.16
CA GLY A 138 15.92 -9.91 11.20
C GLY A 138 14.39 -10.03 11.44
N ARG A 139 13.71 -8.90 11.65
CA ARG A 139 12.25 -8.75 11.78
C ARG A 139 11.65 -8.25 10.47
N ASP A 140 10.32 -8.17 10.42
CA ASP A 140 9.59 -7.66 9.25
C ASP A 140 9.77 -6.15 9.02
N HIS A 141 10.13 -5.39 10.06
CA HIS A 141 10.30 -3.94 10.00
C HIS A 141 11.35 -3.43 11.01
N VAL A 142 11.82 -2.20 10.79
CA VAL A 142 12.68 -1.43 11.71
C VAL A 142 11.84 -0.64 12.69
N ARG A 143 10.78 -0.02 12.18
CA ARG A 143 9.81 0.78 12.94
C ARG A 143 8.43 0.62 12.35
N ALA A 144 7.42 0.55 13.20
CA ALA A 144 6.03 0.59 12.83
C ALA A 144 5.27 1.54 13.76
N VAL A 145 4.42 2.38 13.18
CA VAL A 145 3.45 3.23 13.88
C VAL A 145 2.11 3.04 13.19
N TRP A 146 1.07 2.69 13.96
CA TRP A 146 -0.25 2.51 13.40
C TRP A 146 -1.37 2.90 14.35
N VAL A 147 -2.48 3.29 13.77
CA VAL A 147 -3.77 3.39 14.44
C VAL A 147 -4.82 2.75 13.54
N GLY A 148 -5.70 1.93 14.09
CA GLY A 148 -6.74 1.24 13.30
C GLY A 148 -7.97 0.93 14.13
N GLU A 149 -9.11 0.82 13.47
CA GLU A 149 -10.34 0.33 14.08
C GLU A 149 -10.23 -1.18 14.30
N GLU A 150 -10.59 -1.63 15.50
CA GLU A 150 -10.77 -3.05 15.80
C GLU A 150 -12.04 -3.53 15.09
N GLU A 151 -11.92 -4.64 14.34
CA GLU A 151 -12.98 -5.21 13.50
C GLU A 151 -14.27 -5.41 14.33
N ASP A 152 -14.20 -6.05 15.49
CA ASP A 152 -15.40 -6.45 16.24
C ASP A 152 -16.11 -5.32 17.02
N VAL A 153 -15.46 -4.18 17.27
CA VAL A 153 -15.94 -3.16 18.25
C VAL A 153 -15.92 -1.74 17.68
N GLY A 154 -15.29 -1.51 16.51
CA GLY A 154 -15.07 -0.17 15.95
C GLY A 154 -14.20 0.73 16.84
N ARG A 155 -13.52 0.14 17.83
CA ARG A 155 -12.68 0.87 18.77
C ARG A 155 -11.32 1.12 18.14
N TRP A 156 -10.85 2.36 18.21
CA TRP A 156 -9.51 2.68 17.74
C TRP A 156 -8.43 2.12 18.66
N HIS A 157 -7.54 1.32 18.08
CA HIS A 157 -6.31 0.83 18.69
C HIS A 157 -5.12 1.60 18.12
N PHE A 158 -4.17 2.01 18.98
CA PHE A 158 -2.91 2.62 18.59
C PHE A 158 -1.75 1.72 19.03
N GLY A 159 -0.79 1.47 18.15
CA GLY A 159 0.39 0.68 18.44
C GLY A 159 1.65 1.22 17.76
N THR A 160 2.79 0.91 18.38
CA THR A 160 4.12 1.16 17.81
C THR A 160 5.04 -0.01 18.13
N ASP A 161 5.96 -0.34 17.22
CA ASP A 161 6.99 -1.35 17.44
C ASP A 161 8.32 -0.92 16.79
N GLY A 162 9.44 -1.33 17.36
CA GLY A 162 10.78 -0.99 16.88
C GLY A 162 11.28 0.41 17.27
N GLU A 163 12.40 0.83 16.67
CA GLU A 163 13.16 2.02 17.07
C GLU A 163 12.51 3.32 16.59
N VAL A 164 12.29 4.26 17.52
CA VAL A 164 11.72 5.59 17.24
C VAL A 164 12.59 6.35 16.24
N GLN A 165 11.98 6.88 15.19
CA GLN A 165 12.64 7.69 14.18
C GLN A 165 12.69 9.17 14.59
N PRO A 166 13.72 9.94 14.17
CA PRO A 166 13.95 11.30 14.65
C PRO A 166 12.85 12.31 14.26
N TYR A 167 12.01 11.99 13.28
CA TYR A 167 10.90 12.83 12.83
C TYR A 167 9.57 12.52 13.55
N GLU A 168 9.54 11.54 14.45
CA GLU A 168 8.31 11.16 15.15
C GLU A 168 7.96 12.16 16.27
N ASP A 169 6.76 12.74 16.21
CA ASP A 169 6.12 13.39 17.37
C ASP A 169 5.67 12.33 18.40
N VAL A 170 6.62 11.92 19.24
CA VAL A 170 6.40 10.92 20.30
C VAL A 170 5.54 11.42 21.46
N GLU A 171 5.46 12.73 21.68
CA GLU A 171 4.62 13.30 22.74
C GLU A 171 3.13 13.11 22.42
N ALA A 172 2.76 13.21 21.13
CA ALA A 172 1.41 12.87 20.68
C ALA A 172 0.98 11.44 21.08
N TYR A 173 1.91 10.48 21.20
CA TYR A 173 1.59 9.08 21.50
C TYR A 173 0.99 8.86 22.89
N ARG A 174 1.13 9.85 23.77
CA ARG A 174 0.57 9.86 25.14
C ARG A 174 -0.84 10.45 25.22
N ARG A 175 -1.37 11.05 24.15
CA ARG A 175 -2.69 11.70 24.15
C ARG A 175 -3.82 10.73 24.54
N ARG A 176 -4.86 11.27 25.17
CA ARG A 176 -5.98 10.45 25.69
C ARG A 176 -6.70 9.67 24.59
N ARG A 177 -7.09 10.32 23.49
CA ARG A 177 -7.77 9.68 22.36
C ARG A 177 -6.76 8.97 21.46
N ARG A 178 -7.08 7.74 21.06
CA ARG A 178 -6.17 6.89 20.26
C ARG A 178 -5.93 7.45 18.86
N THR A 179 -6.97 8.01 18.25
CA THR A 179 -6.90 8.71 16.95
C THR A 179 -5.97 9.92 16.94
N ASP A 180 -5.76 10.54 18.10
CA ASP A 180 -4.93 11.75 18.22
C ASP A 180 -3.45 11.41 18.42
N ARG A 181 -3.15 10.12 18.68
CA ARG A 181 -1.78 9.58 18.80
C ARG A 181 -1.12 9.36 17.46
N PHE A 182 -1.90 9.17 16.39
CA PHE A 182 -1.36 9.12 15.04
C PHE A 182 -2.36 9.72 14.06
N THR A 183 -2.19 11.02 13.81
CA THR A 183 -3.10 11.78 12.96
C THR A 183 -2.77 11.61 11.48
N GLU A 184 -3.70 12.00 10.62
CA GLU A 184 -3.48 12.07 9.17
C GLU A 184 -2.32 13.01 8.83
N ARG A 185 -2.25 14.17 9.50
CA ARG A 185 -1.16 15.13 9.34
C ARG A 185 0.20 14.53 9.71
N MET A 186 0.28 13.81 10.83
CA MET A 186 1.50 13.11 11.24
C MET A 186 1.94 12.07 10.20
N LEU A 187 1.00 11.32 9.63
CA LEU A 187 1.31 10.35 8.58
C LEU A 187 1.90 11.03 7.33
N VAL A 188 1.34 12.18 6.92
CA VAL A 188 1.88 13.01 5.83
C VAL A 188 3.27 13.53 6.17
N ASP A 189 3.46 14.05 7.39
CA ASP A 189 4.75 14.60 7.82
C ASP A 189 5.83 13.53 7.92
N TYR A 190 5.50 12.33 8.40
CA TYR A 190 6.45 11.21 8.48
C TYR A 190 6.85 10.73 7.10
N ALA A 191 5.91 10.63 6.15
CA ALA A 191 6.22 10.32 4.76
C ALA A 191 7.10 11.41 4.12
N ALA A 192 6.77 12.69 4.37
CA ALA A 192 7.52 13.82 3.84
C ALA A 192 8.95 13.89 4.40
N ALA A 193 9.15 13.57 5.68
CA ALA A 193 10.45 13.55 6.34
C ALA A 193 11.44 12.55 5.69
N VAL A 194 10.92 11.48 5.09
CA VAL A 194 11.73 10.50 4.34
C VAL A 194 11.70 10.72 2.82
N GLY A 195 11.20 11.88 2.37
CA GLY A 195 11.17 12.28 0.97
C GLY A 195 10.06 11.65 0.13
N LEU A 196 9.10 10.95 0.75
CA LEU A 196 7.95 10.38 0.06
C LEU A 196 6.83 11.43 -0.08
N ARG A 197 6.07 11.33 -1.18
CA ARG A 197 4.83 12.08 -1.41
C ARG A 197 3.72 11.14 -1.90
N PRO A 198 3.18 10.26 -1.04
CA PRO A 198 2.32 9.16 -1.47
C PRO A 198 1.00 9.60 -2.13
N TRP A 199 0.52 10.79 -1.80
CA TRP A 199 -0.78 11.32 -2.24
C TRP A 199 -0.65 12.43 -3.29
N GLU A 200 0.53 12.63 -3.86
CA GLU A 200 0.75 13.56 -4.98
C GLU A 200 0.93 12.75 -6.27
N ASP A 201 0.06 12.96 -7.27
CA ASP A 201 0.14 12.21 -8.55
C ASP A 201 1.48 12.44 -9.27
N SER A 202 1.96 13.69 -9.29
CA SER A 202 3.24 14.07 -9.88
C SER A 202 4.47 13.40 -9.24
N PHE A 203 4.31 12.76 -8.07
CA PHE A 203 5.36 11.98 -7.44
C PHE A 203 5.67 10.69 -8.22
N TYR A 204 4.71 10.16 -8.98
CA TYR A 204 4.86 8.90 -9.72
C TYR A 204 5.20 9.16 -11.17
N ARG A 205 6.10 8.35 -11.75
CA ARG A 205 6.58 8.55 -13.12
C ARG A 205 6.46 7.28 -13.95
N PRO A 206 6.02 7.36 -15.21
CA PRO A 206 6.12 6.25 -16.15
C PRO A 206 7.59 5.91 -16.44
N PRO A 207 7.90 4.71 -16.97
CA PRO A 207 6.95 3.63 -17.28
C PRO A 207 6.46 2.86 -16.05
N PHE A 208 5.18 2.46 -16.07
CA PHE A 208 4.59 1.57 -15.08
C PHE A 208 4.70 0.11 -15.49
N HIS A 209 5.06 -0.76 -14.56
CA HIS A 209 5.20 -2.19 -14.80
C HIS A 209 4.03 -2.91 -14.12
N LEU A 210 3.10 -3.41 -14.94
CA LEU A 210 1.97 -4.20 -14.47
C LEU A 210 2.33 -5.69 -14.52
N ILE A 211 2.27 -6.36 -13.39
CA ILE A 211 2.49 -7.79 -13.24
C ILE A 211 1.16 -8.47 -12.96
N THR A 212 0.74 -9.37 -13.85
CA THR A 212 -0.48 -10.17 -13.71
C THR A 212 -0.24 -11.66 -13.93
N SER A 213 -1.09 -12.47 -13.30
CA SER A 213 -1.23 -13.90 -13.58
C SER A 213 -2.19 -14.11 -14.76
N LEU A 214 -1.83 -14.96 -15.73
CA LEU A 214 -2.74 -15.42 -16.79
C LEU A 214 -3.53 -16.66 -16.38
N ARG A 215 -3.34 -17.21 -15.17
CA ARG A 215 -4.19 -18.29 -14.69
C ARG A 215 -5.62 -17.77 -14.58
N PRO A 216 -6.63 -18.44 -15.17
CA PRO A 216 -8.01 -18.12 -14.93
C PRO A 216 -8.26 -18.16 -13.42
N GLY A 217 -8.55 -17.01 -12.83
CA GLY A 217 -8.99 -16.97 -11.45
C GLY A 217 -10.27 -17.79 -11.32
N ARG A 218 -10.45 -18.50 -10.20
CA ARG A 218 -11.82 -18.86 -9.80
C ARG A 218 -12.54 -17.53 -9.56
N ASP A 219 -13.40 -17.17 -10.52
CA ASP A 219 -14.07 -15.87 -10.67
C ASP A 219 -14.79 -15.41 -9.40
N ARG A 220 -15.20 -16.36 -8.55
CA ARG A 220 -16.00 -16.13 -7.33
C ARG A 220 -15.43 -15.11 -6.34
N PHE A 221 -14.11 -14.88 -6.32
CA PHE A 221 -13.45 -13.96 -5.40
C PHE A 221 -12.87 -12.71 -6.08
N GLN A 222 -13.26 -12.43 -7.32
CA GLN A 222 -12.88 -11.20 -8.00
C GLN A 222 -13.97 -10.14 -7.81
N ARG A 223 -13.55 -8.88 -7.71
CA ARG A 223 -14.44 -7.72 -7.65
C ARG A 223 -13.91 -6.61 -8.54
N THR A 224 -14.80 -5.91 -9.23
CA THR A 224 -14.44 -4.65 -9.88
C THR A 224 -14.25 -3.56 -8.81
N LEU A 225 -13.56 -2.47 -9.17
CA LEU A 225 -13.44 -1.32 -8.28
C LEU A 225 -14.82 -0.78 -7.89
N ALA A 226 -15.74 -0.68 -8.86
CA ALA A 226 -17.11 -0.23 -8.62
C ALA A 226 -17.83 -1.12 -7.60
N GLN A 227 -17.75 -2.45 -7.74
CA GLN A 227 -18.36 -3.38 -6.78
C GLN A 227 -17.81 -3.19 -5.37
N VAL A 228 -16.48 -3.08 -5.23
CA VAL A 228 -15.85 -2.86 -3.91
C VAL A 228 -16.26 -1.53 -3.30
N ARG A 229 -16.34 -0.45 -4.10
CA ARG A 229 -16.78 0.86 -3.60
C ARG A 229 -18.22 0.84 -3.09
N THR A 230 -19.12 0.14 -3.80
CA THR A 230 -20.50 -0.08 -3.34
C THR A 230 -20.55 -0.91 -2.07
N GLU A 231 -19.80 -2.02 -2.00
CA GLU A 231 -19.73 -2.88 -0.80
C GLU A 231 -19.24 -2.08 0.42
N MET A 232 -18.26 -1.20 0.23
CA MET A 232 -17.65 -0.36 1.27
C MET A 232 -18.39 0.97 1.52
N LYS A 233 -19.49 1.25 0.80
CA LYS A 233 -20.24 2.51 0.88
C LYS A 233 -19.37 3.77 0.71
N LEU A 234 -18.44 3.74 -0.25
CA LEU A 234 -17.51 4.86 -0.51
C LEU A 234 -18.09 5.95 -1.43
N ASP A 235 -19.29 5.72 -1.96
CA ASP A 235 -20.00 6.64 -2.87
C ASP A 235 -21.27 7.24 -2.23
N GLU A 236 -21.51 6.97 -0.94
CA GLU A 236 -22.59 7.53 -0.11
C GLU A 236 -22.13 8.79 0.64
#